data_AF-A0A947FZ10-F1
#
_entry.id   AF-A0A947FZ10-F1
#
_cell.length_a   1.000
_cell.length_b   1.000
_cell.length_c   1.000
_cell.angle_alpha   90.00
_cell.angle_beta   90.00
_cell.angle_gamma   90.00
#
_symmetry.space_group_name_H-M   'P 1'
#
loop_
_entity.id
_entity.type
_entity.pdbx_description
1 polymer ?
#
loop_
_entity_poly.entity_id
_entity_poly.type
_entity_poly.pdbx_seq_one_letter_code
_entity_poly.pdbx_strand_id
1 'polypeptide(L)'
;MNITTATPVSLPINTANIPTEVVSTENRLAERVPESRKTFEYPPARRTESGPANSAGNQNTQEANNSQSRTVESRDEQQQGQQDSSGNSNPEQQERQEQAEIRQLASIDRKVKAHEQAHSSVGGVYAGAPSFTYKTGPNGVRYAVGGEVPIDVSPVPGNPEATLRKAEQVARAALAPADPSSVDRRVAASASALAAKARFEIAQRAA
;
A
#
# COMPACT_ATOMS: atom_id res chain seq x y z
N MET A 1 -1.60 -41.86 22.52
CA MET A 1 -0.93 -41.43 21.27
C MET A 1 -0.05 -40.24 21.62
N ASN A 2 1.26 -40.40 21.50
CA ASN A 2 2.26 -39.42 21.94
C ASN A 2 2.57 -38.47 20.79
N ILE A 3 2.33 -37.17 20.96
CA ILE A 3 2.73 -36.15 19.98
C ILE A 3 4.12 -35.64 20.35
N THR A 4 5.12 -36.06 19.58
CA THR A 4 6.49 -35.55 19.64
C THR A 4 6.54 -34.19 18.95
N THR A 5 6.75 -33.13 19.72
CA THR A 5 6.92 -31.77 19.20
C THR A 5 8.33 -31.61 18.61
N ALA A 6 8.43 -31.40 17.30
CA ALA A 6 9.71 -31.12 16.63
C ALA A 6 10.08 -29.64 16.78
N THR A 7 11.28 -29.37 17.27
CA THR A 7 11.90 -28.03 17.38
C THR A 7 12.47 -27.58 16.03
N PRO A 8 12.28 -26.33 15.59
CA PRO A 8 12.95 -25.83 14.40
C PRO A 8 14.41 -25.44 14.70
N VAL A 9 15.33 -26.02 13.94
CA VAL A 9 16.77 -25.70 13.94
C VAL A 9 16.99 -24.33 13.29
N SER A 10 17.63 -23.41 14.00
CA SER A 10 18.10 -22.12 13.45
C SER A 10 19.47 -22.30 12.79
N LEU A 11 19.59 -21.95 11.52
CA LEU A 11 20.87 -21.84 10.81
C LEU A 11 21.35 -20.38 10.84
N PRO A 12 22.64 -20.11 11.11
CA PRO A 12 23.20 -18.76 11.05
C PRO A 12 23.49 -18.35 9.59
N ILE A 13 23.00 -17.18 9.17
CA ILE A 13 23.34 -16.59 7.88
C ILE A 13 24.67 -15.85 8.02
N ASN A 14 25.72 -16.41 7.44
CA ASN A 14 27.05 -15.81 7.41
C ASN A 14 27.06 -14.64 6.40
N THR A 15 27.16 -13.41 6.91
CA THR A 15 27.26 -12.19 6.09
C THR A 15 28.72 -11.90 5.81
N ALA A 16 29.24 -12.42 4.69
CA ALA A 16 30.57 -12.11 4.20
C ALA A 16 30.49 -11.41 2.83
N ASN A 17 30.62 -10.08 2.90
CA ASN A 17 31.40 -9.22 2.00
C ASN A 17 31.33 -9.52 0.48
N ILE A 18 30.43 -8.83 -0.23
CA ILE A 18 30.50 -8.71 -1.70
C ILE A 18 30.97 -7.28 -2.02
N PRO A 19 32.11 -7.09 -2.71
CA PRO A 19 32.60 -5.76 -3.09
C PRO A 19 31.75 -5.17 -4.23
N THR A 20 31.27 -3.95 -4.02
CA THR A 20 30.55 -3.15 -5.03
C THR A 20 31.55 -2.53 -6.00
N GLU A 21 31.71 -3.09 -7.19
CA GLU A 21 32.48 -2.47 -8.28
C GLU A 21 31.74 -1.25 -8.83
N VAL A 22 32.50 -0.17 -9.02
CA VAL A 22 32.07 1.16 -9.43
C VAL A 22 31.94 1.25 -10.96
N VAL A 23 30.74 1.51 -11.48
CA VAL A 23 30.57 1.89 -12.89
C VAL A 23 30.94 3.37 -13.05
N SER A 24 32.13 3.60 -13.58
CA SER A 24 32.60 4.93 -13.99
C SER A 24 31.87 5.39 -15.25
N THR A 25 31.39 6.62 -15.16
CA THR A 25 30.82 7.49 -16.20
C THR A 25 31.60 7.53 -17.51
N GLU A 26 30.93 7.24 -18.63
CA GLU A 26 31.29 7.82 -19.93
C GLU A 26 30.02 8.28 -20.65
N ASN A 27 29.69 9.56 -20.50
CA ASN A 27 28.68 10.26 -21.27
C ASN A 27 29.41 11.29 -22.14
N ARG A 28 29.83 10.89 -23.34
CA ARG A 28 30.47 11.77 -24.32
C ARG A 28 29.89 11.54 -25.71
N LEU A 29 29.05 12.48 -26.13
CA LEU A 29 29.16 13.28 -27.37
C LEU A 29 27.75 13.81 -27.71
N ALA A 30 27.44 15.02 -27.23
CA ALA A 30 26.25 15.77 -27.60
C ALA A 30 26.44 16.39 -28.99
N GLU A 31 25.62 15.97 -29.94
CA GLU A 31 25.49 16.57 -31.26
C GLU A 31 24.66 17.87 -31.14
N ARG A 32 25.18 18.96 -31.71
CA ARG A 32 24.62 20.31 -31.66
C ARG A 32 23.36 20.41 -32.52
N VAL A 33 22.27 20.94 -31.96
CA VAL A 33 21.14 21.53 -32.72
C VAL A 33 20.88 22.94 -32.19
N PRO A 34 20.82 23.98 -33.06
CA PRO A 34 20.72 25.38 -32.62
C PRO A 34 19.29 25.83 -32.28
N GLU A 35 19.26 26.89 -31.46
CA GLU A 35 18.11 27.58 -30.87
C GLU A 35 16.99 27.98 -31.85
N SER A 36 15.74 27.85 -31.38
CA SER A 36 14.65 28.75 -31.76
C SER A 36 14.07 29.42 -30.51
N ARG A 37 14.46 30.68 -30.29
CA ARG A 37 13.92 31.55 -29.24
C ARG A 37 12.47 31.93 -29.55
N LYS A 38 11.58 31.80 -28.56
CA LYS A 38 10.60 32.85 -28.24
C LYS A 38 10.42 32.93 -26.72
N THR A 39 10.53 34.16 -26.26
CA THR A 39 10.59 34.67 -24.89
C THR A 39 9.28 34.48 -24.12
N PHE A 40 9.37 33.98 -22.89
CA PHE A 40 8.36 34.21 -21.88
C PHE A 40 9.05 34.45 -20.53
N GLU A 41 8.86 35.66 -20.03
CA GLU A 41 9.58 36.25 -18.90
C GLU A 41 8.64 36.27 -17.69
N TYR A 42 9.02 35.58 -16.61
CA TYR A 42 8.41 35.70 -15.28
C TYR A 42 9.49 35.64 -14.19
N PRO A 43 9.31 36.39 -13.07
CA PRO A 43 10.40 36.80 -12.17
C PRO A 43 10.78 35.73 -11.11
N PRO A 44 11.97 35.82 -10.49
CA PRO A 44 12.49 34.79 -9.60
C PRO A 44 11.93 34.85 -8.18
N ALA A 45 11.46 33.70 -7.67
CA ALA A 45 11.21 33.49 -6.25
C ALA A 45 12.52 33.22 -5.49
N ARG A 46 12.79 34.07 -4.48
CA ARG A 46 13.91 33.97 -3.53
C ARG A 46 13.93 32.60 -2.82
N ARG A 47 15.08 31.92 -2.83
CA ARG A 47 15.39 30.85 -1.88
C ARG A 47 16.17 31.45 -0.71
N THR A 48 15.64 31.30 0.50
CA THR A 48 16.36 31.49 1.75
C THR A 48 16.93 30.15 2.20
N GLU A 49 18.25 30.10 2.33
CA GLU A 49 19.00 29.05 3.00
C GLU A 49 18.83 29.18 4.52
N SER A 50 18.59 28.06 5.20
CA SER A 50 18.94 27.89 6.62
C SER A 50 18.78 26.42 7.04
N GLY A 51 19.90 25.71 7.17
CA GLY A 51 20.03 24.61 8.14
C GLY A 51 20.08 25.18 9.58
N PRO A 52 20.03 24.34 10.62
CA PRO A 52 21.18 23.48 10.92
C PRO A 52 20.86 22.07 11.45
N ALA A 53 21.88 21.21 11.34
CA ALA A 53 22.04 19.94 12.04
C ALA A 53 22.51 20.17 13.49
N ASN A 54 22.05 19.35 14.43
CA ASN A 54 22.89 18.78 15.51
C ASN A 54 22.11 17.88 16.49
N SER A 55 22.89 17.04 17.18
CA SER A 55 22.62 16.28 18.41
C SER A 55 22.33 14.80 18.16
N ALA A 56 23.37 13.97 18.02
CA ALA A 56 24.20 13.40 19.11
C ALA A 56 23.41 12.41 19.96
N GLY A 57 23.73 11.12 19.74
CA GLY A 57 23.23 9.99 20.50
C GLY A 57 23.77 9.98 21.92
N ASN A 58 22.96 9.47 22.84
CA ASN A 58 23.38 9.22 24.20
C ASN A 58 22.83 7.88 24.71
N GLN A 59 23.77 6.96 24.89
CA GLN A 59 23.97 6.06 26.03
C GLN A 59 22.77 5.24 26.54
N ASN A 60 22.87 3.93 26.27
CA ASN A 60 22.15 2.85 26.92
C ASN A 60 22.96 2.42 28.17
N THR A 61 22.38 2.56 29.35
CA THR A 61 22.91 2.05 30.62
C THR A 61 21.95 1.03 31.24
N GLN A 62 22.58 0.11 31.96
CA GLN A 62 22.14 -1.19 32.44
C GLN A 62 21.19 -1.13 33.65
N GLU A 63 20.83 -2.33 34.13
CA GLU A 63 20.37 -2.73 35.48
C GLU A 63 18.87 -3.11 35.52
N ALA A 64 18.49 -4.40 35.51
CA ALA A 64 18.71 -5.50 36.47
C ALA A 64 17.82 -5.44 37.73
N ASN A 65 17.11 -6.56 37.94
CA ASN A 65 16.49 -7.05 39.17
C ASN A 65 15.31 -6.28 39.79
N ASN A 66 14.14 -6.94 39.84
CA ASN A 66 13.59 -7.28 41.15
C ASN A 66 12.65 -8.49 41.11
N SER A 67 12.82 -9.35 42.10
CA SER A 67 12.06 -10.56 42.37
C SER A 67 10.97 -10.30 43.42
N GLN A 68 9.96 -11.17 43.41
CA GLN A 68 9.12 -11.59 44.55
C GLN A 68 8.03 -10.64 45.09
N SER A 69 6.80 -10.99 44.72
CA SER A 69 5.73 -11.49 45.61
C SER A 69 5.49 -10.76 46.94
N ARG A 70 4.28 -10.18 47.08
CA ARG A 70 3.41 -10.39 48.25
C ARG A 70 1.99 -9.87 48.00
N THR A 71 1.06 -10.77 48.21
CA THR A 71 -0.38 -10.61 48.38
C THR A 71 -0.71 -9.59 49.46
N VAL A 72 -1.64 -8.67 49.18
CA VAL A 72 -2.50 -8.06 50.22
C VAL A 72 -3.90 -7.90 49.62
N GLU A 73 -4.83 -8.57 50.25
CA GLU A 73 -6.26 -8.54 49.99
C GLU A 73 -6.92 -7.77 51.13
N SER A 74 -7.73 -6.75 50.83
CA SER A 74 -8.88 -6.31 51.66
C SER A 74 -9.62 -5.12 51.05
N ARG A 75 -10.87 -5.40 50.68
CA ARG A 75 -12.13 -4.69 50.97
C ARG A 75 -12.39 -3.26 50.45
N ASP A 76 -13.50 -3.20 49.71
CA ASP A 76 -14.58 -2.21 49.73
C ASP A 76 -14.28 -0.85 50.35
N GLU A 77 -14.35 0.20 49.52
CA GLU A 77 -15.22 1.33 49.83
C GLU A 77 -15.52 2.18 48.59
N GLN A 78 -16.79 2.54 48.50
CA GLN A 78 -17.44 3.29 47.45
C GLN A 78 -16.88 4.71 47.35
N GLN A 79 -16.51 5.15 46.14
CA GLN A 79 -16.60 6.56 45.77
C GLN A 79 -17.27 6.68 44.41
N GLN A 80 -18.60 6.86 44.47
CA GLN A 80 -19.31 7.68 43.51
C GLN A 80 -18.70 9.08 43.55
N GLY A 81 -18.10 9.48 42.44
CA GLY A 81 -17.67 10.85 42.19
C GLY A 81 -17.85 11.10 40.70
N GLN A 82 -19.00 11.67 40.35
CA GLN A 82 -19.33 12.17 39.03
C GLN A 82 -18.14 12.90 38.39
N GLN A 83 -17.67 12.36 37.27
CA GLN A 83 -17.12 13.17 36.19
C GLN A 83 -17.74 12.67 34.89
N ASP A 84 -19.06 12.92 34.78
CA ASP A 84 -19.65 13.28 33.49
C ASP A 84 -18.88 14.49 32.98
N SER A 85 -17.78 14.24 32.28
CA SER A 85 -17.05 15.22 31.47
C SER A 85 -17.83 15.44 30.17
N SER A 86 -19.10 15.80 30.32
CA SER A 86 -19.98 16.22 29.24
C SER A 86 -20.08 17.73 29.27
N GLY A 87 -19.52 18.37 28.23
CA GLY A 87 -19.97 19.70 27.81
C GLY A 87 -19.01 20.85 28.07
N ASN A 88 -17.76 20.76 27.62
CA ASN A 88 -17.06 21.97 27.17
C ASN A 88 -16.13 21.69 25.98
N SER A 89 -16.65 21.02 24.97
CA SER A 89 -16.01 21.00 23.66
C SER A 89 -16.13 22.41 23.07
N ASN A 90 -15.02 23.13 23.09
CA ASN A 90 -14.91 24.46 22.47
C ASN A 90 -15.34 24.34 20.99
N PRO A 91 -16.34 25.11 20.50
CA PRO A 91 -16.84 25.01 19.12
C PRO A 91 -15.73 25.03 18.07
N GLU A 92 -14.70 25.86 18.28
CA GLU A 92 -13.54 25.92 17.39
C GLU A 92 -12.72 24.62 17.35
N GLN A 93 -12.68 23.87 18.45
CA GLN A 93 -12.00 22.56 18.49
C GLN A 93 -12.79 21.52 17.71
N GLN A 94 -14.13 21.55 17.79
CA GLN A 94 -15.00 20.65 17.04
C GLN A 94 -14.91 20.91 15.53
N GLU A 95 -14.98 22.17 15.09
CA GLU A 95 -14.82 22.53 13.68
C GLU A 95 -13.47 22.07 13.11
N ARG A 96 -12.38 22.22 13.88
CA ARG A 96 -11.05 21.73 13.47
C ARG A 96 -11.01 20.22 13.29
N GLN A 97 -11.69 19.47 14.18
CA GLN A 97 -11.78 18.00 14.11
C GLN A 97 -12.60 17.56 12.91
N GLU A 98 -13.77 18.17 12.69
CA GLU A 98 -14.63 17.88 11.53
C GLU A 98 -13.90 18.16 10.21
N GLN A 99 -13.20 19.29 10.12
CA GLN A 99 -12.43 19.63 8.92
C GLN A 99 -11.26 18.65 8.70
N ALA A 100 -10.64 18.15 9.76
CA ALA A 100 -9.61 17.12 9.66
C ALA A 100 -10.18 15.80 9.14
N GLU A 101 -11.35 15.38 9.65
CA GLU A 101 -12.05 14.19 9.17
C GLU A 101 -12.45 14.33 7.69
N ILE A 102 -13.00 15.47 7.28
CA ILE A 102 -13.34 15.75 5.88
C ILE A 102 -12.11 15.60 4.97
N ARG A 103 -10.96 16.17 5.37
CA ARG A 103 -9.70 16.05 4.60
C ARG A 103 -9.24 14.60 4.50
N GLN A 104 -9.36 13.84 5.58
CA GLN A 104 -9.00 12.42 5.60
C GLN A 104 -9.91 11.61 4.67
N LEU A 105 -11.23 11.76 4.78
CA LEU A 105 -12.19 11.06 3.94
C LEU A 105 -12.02 11.41 2.46
N ALA A 106 -11.81 12.69 2.13
CA ALA A 106 -11.52 13.10 0.77
C ALA A 106 -10.22 12.49 0.21
N SER A 107 -9.20 12.30 1.07
CA SER A 107 -7.96 11.64 0.68
C SER A 107 -8.17 10.15 0.40
N ILE A 108 -8.90 9.46 1.27
CA ILE A 108 -9.25 8.04 1.10
C ILE A 108 -10.08 7.85 -0.18
N ASP A 109 -11.11 8.67 -0.39
CA ASP A 109 -11.96 8.61 -1.58
C ASP A 109 -11.18 8.67 -2.88
N ARG A 110 -10.24 9.62 -2.99
CA ARG A 110 -9.38 9.72 -4.17
C ARG A 110 -8.52 8.48 -4.36
N LYS A 111 -7.96 7.93 -3.28
CA LYS A 111 -7.13 6.72 -3.33
C LYS A 111 -7.95 5.51 -3.78
N VAL A 112 -9.11 5.29 -3.17
CA VAL A 112 -10.01 4.18 -3.52
C VAL A 112 -10.45 4.28 -4.96
N LYS A 113 -10.94 5.44 -5.40
CA LYS A 113 -11.34 5.63 -6.81
C LYS A 113 -10.19 5.41 -7.78
N ALA A 114 -8.99 5.91 -7.47
CA ALA A 114 -7.81 5.66 -8.30
C ALA A 114 -7.43 4.17 -8.34
N HIS A 115 -7.55 3.47 -7.22
CA HIS A 115 -7.31 2.02 -7.11
C HIS A 115 -8.27 1.23 -8.00
N GLU A 116 -9.59 1.45 -7.87
CA GLU A 116 -10.58 0.75 -8.70
C GLU A 116 -10.51 1.16 -10.17
N GLN A 117 -10.19 2.42 -10.46
CA GLN A 117 -10.00 2.89 -11.83
C GLN A 117 -8.81 2.20 -12.50
N ALA A 118 -7.72 1.94 -11.77
CA ALA A 118 -6.57 1.21 -12.30
C ALA A 118 -6.95 -0.23 -12.68
N HIS A 119 -7.67 -0.92 -11.81
CA HIS A 119 -8.17 -2.27 -12.11
C HIS A 119 -9.06 -2.31 -13.36
N SER A 120 -10.08 -1.44 -13.42
CA SER A 120 -11.05 -1.44 -14.53
C SER A 120 -10.42 -1.00 -15.85
N SER A 121 -9.58 0.04 -15.85
CA SER A 121 -8.92 0.54 -17.06
C SER A 121 -7.99 -0.48 -17.70
N VAL A 122 -7.23 -1.22 -16.90
CA VAL A 122 -6.34 -2.28 -17.41
C VAL A 122 -7.12 -3.56 -17.67
N GLY A 123 -8.17 -3.89 -16.94
CA GLY A 123 -8.97 -5.10 -17.19
C GLY A 123 -9.80 -5.04 -18.46
N GLY A 124 -10.22 -3.85 -18.90
CA GLY A 124 -11.01 -3.66 -20.11
C GLY A 124 -12.26 -4.53 -20.07
N VAL A 125 -12.50 -5.31 -21.12
CA VAL A 125 -13.67 -6.20 -21.23
C VAL A 125 -13.69 -7.36 -20.23
N TYR A 126 -12.57 -7.65 -19.57
CA TYR A 126 -12.46 -8.74 -18.57
C TYR A 126 -12.58 -8.23 -17.13
N ALA A 127 -12.72 -6.92 -16.94
CA ALA A 127 -13.09 -6.30 -15.67
C ALA A 127 -14.52 -5.73 -15.76
N GLY A 128 -15.29 -5.91 -14.69
CA GLY A 128 -16.60 -5.29 -14.57
C GLY A 128 -16.52 -3.82 -14.12
N ALA A 129 -17.69 -3.23 -13.90
CA ALA A 129 -17.78 -1.88 -13.35
C ALA A 129 -17.30 -1.86 -11.89
N PRO A 130 -16.56 -0.81 -11.47
CA PRO A 130 -16.21 -0.60 -10.07
C PRO A 130 -17.45 -0.50 -9.17
N SER A 131 -17.36 -1.14 -8.01
CA SER A 131 -18.31 -0.99 -6.90
C SER A 131 -17.62 -0.30 -5.74
N PHE A 132 -18.36 0.50 -4.96
CA PHE A 132 -17.80 1.32 -3.89
C PHE A 132 -18.62 1.20 -2.61
N THR A 133 -17.92 1.15 -1.49
CA THR A 133 -18.48 1.31 -0.14
C THR A 133 -18.23 2.74 0.33
N TYR A 134 -19.27 3.39 0.87
CA TYR A 134 -19.23 4.80 1.22
C TYR A 134 -19.35 5.06 2.72
N LYS A 135 -18.71 6.14 3.18
CA LYS A 135 -18.95 6.76 4.49
C LYS A 135 -19.43 8.20 4.30
N THR A 136 -20.46 8.60 5.02
CA THR A 136 -20.92 10.00 5.06
C THR A 136 -20.06 10.80 6.04
N GLY A 137 -19.48 11.90 5.58
CA GLY A 137 -18.71 12.83 6.43
C GLY A 137 -19.59 13.81 7.20
N PRO A 138 -19.03 14.59 8.13
CA PRO A 138 -19.77 15.59 8.91
C PRO A 138 -20.39 16.69 8.05
N ASN A 139 -19.88 16.88 6.82
CA ASN A 139 -20.45 17.79 5.82
C ASN A 139 -21.62 17.19 4.99
N GLY A 140 -22.11 15.99 5.32
CA GLY A 140 -23.20 15.31 4.60
C GLY A 140 -22.80 14.70 3.25
N VAL A 141 -21.54 14.82 2.84
CA VAL A 141 -21.02 14.25 1.58
C VAL A 141 -20.60 12.79 1.80
N ARG A 142 -20.85 11.94 0.80
CA ARG A 142 -20.41 10.53 0.80
C ARG A 142 -19.04 10.40 0.16
N TYR A 143 -18.14 9.71 0.85
CA TYR A 143 -16.77 9.42 0.42
C TYR A 143 -16.57 7.91 0.28
N ALA A 144 -15.96 7.45 -0.82
CA ALA A 144 -15.61 6.06 -1.00
C ALA A 144 -14.49 5.67 -0.03
N VAL A 145 -14.74 4.66 0.81
CA VAL A 145 -13.78 4.15 1.80
C VAL A 145 -13.28 2.74 1.47
N GLY A 146 -13.92 2.10 0.49
CA GLY A 146 -13.48 0.85 -0.12
C GLY A 146 -14.13 0.67 -1.48
N GLY A 147 -13.60 -0.24 -2.27
CA GLY A 147 -14.16 -0.60 -3.56
C GLY A 147 -13.67 -1.96 -4.01
N GLU A 148 -14.27 -2.45 -5.07
CA GLU A 148 -13.82 -3.66 -5.76
C GLU A 148 -14.19 -3.59 -7.24
N VAL A 149 -13.37 -4.24 -8.06
CA VAL A 149 -13.62 -4.48 -9.48
C VAL A 149 -13.67 -5.99 -9.69
N PRO A 150 -14.80 -6.58 -10.12
CA PRO A 150 -14.85 -8.00 -10.43
C PRO A 150 -14.03 -8.27 -11.69
N ILE A 151 -13.13 -9.27 -11.62
CA ILE A 151 -12.26 -9.67 -12.73
C ILE A 151 -12.53 -11.13 -13.10
N ASP A 152 -12.74 -11.39 -14.39
CA ASP A 152 -13.05 -12.73 -14.87
C ASP A 152 -11.77 -13.54 -15.18
N VAL A 153 -11.46 -14.52 -14.32
CA VAL A 153 -10.29 -15.41 -14.42
C VAL A 153 -10.64 -16.73 -15.14
N SER A 154 -11.78 -16.82 -15.81
CA SER A 154 -12.23 -18.06 -16.46
C SER A 154 -11.51 -18.28 -17.81
N PRO A 155 -11.22 -19.53 -18.21
CA PRO A 155 -10.73 -19.81 -19.56
C PRO A 155 -11.76 -19.44 -20.63
N VAL A 156 -11.28 -19.23 -21.86
CA VAL A 156 -12.15 -19.15 -23.05
C VAL A 156 -12.32 -20.58 -23.60
N PRO A 157 -13.54 -21.15 -23.58
CA PRO A 157 -13.75 -22.53 -23.99
C PRO A 157 -13.26 -22.82 -25.41
N GLY A 158 -12.52 -23.93 -25.57
CA GLY A 158 -12.03 -24.39 -26.88
C GLY A 158 -10.88 -23.59 -27.49
N ASN A 159 -10.54 -22.41 -26.96
CA ASN A 159 -9.58 -21.48 -27.55
C ASN A 159 -8.45 -21.13 -26.56
N PRO A 160 -7.34 -21.88 -26.56
CA PRO A 160 -6.23 -21.64 -25.64
C PRO A 160 -5.47 -20.35 -25.99
N GLU A 161 -5.43 -19.92 -27.25
CA GLU A 161 -4.82 -18.64 -27.64
C GLU A 161 -5.58 -17.44 -27.06
N ALA A 162 -6.91 -17.49 -27.10
CA ALA A 162 -7.77 -16.47 -26.48
C ALA A 162 -7.68 -16.55 -24.95
N THR A 163 -7.59 -17.75 -24.38
CA THR A 163 -7.39 -17.95 -22.94
C THR A 163 -6.07 -17.33 -22.48
N LEU A 164 -4.98 -17.54 -23.22
CA LEU A 164 -3.68 -16.95 -22.91
C LEU A 164 -3.75 -15.43 -22.88
N ARG A 165 -4.28 -14.81 -23.94
CA ARG A 165 -4.42 -13.33 -24.02
C ARG A 165 -5.29 -12.78 -22.91
N LYS A 166 -6.43 -13.44 -22.62
CA LYS A 166 -7.32 -13.06 -21.52
C LYS A 166 -6.59 -13.14 -20.17
N ALA A 167 -5.94 -14.27 -19.90
CA ALA A 167 -5.24 -14.50 -18.66
C ALA A 167 -4.10 -13.49 -18.42
N GLU A 168 -3.35 -13.13 -19.47
CA GLU A 168 -2.31 -12.09 -19.38
C GLU A 168 -2.89 -10.69 -19.13
N GLN A 169 -4.03 -10.35 -19.74
CA GLN A 169 -4.73 -9.09 -19.47
C GLN A 169 -5.22 -9.04 -18.02
N VAL A 170 -5.84 -10.12 -17.55
CA VAL A 170 -6.37 -10.28 -16.18
C VAL A 170 -5.24 -10.17 -15.15
N ALA A 171 -4.11 -10.82 -15.38
CA ALA A 171 -2.95 -10.75 -14.49
C ALA A 171 -2.43 -9.30 -14.37
N ARG A 172 -2.34 -8.58 -15.50
CA ARG A 172 -1.95 -7.17 -15.51
C ARG A 172 -2.96 -6.27 -14.82
N ALA A 173 -4.26 -6.54 -15.00
CA ALA A 173 -5.33 -5.76 -14.38
C ALA A 173 -5.34 -5.90 -12.86
N ALA A 174 -5.13 -7.10 -12.35
CA ALA A 174 -5.04 -7.36 -10.93
C ALA A 174 -3.79 -6.71 -10.29
N LEU A 175 -2.70 -6.56 -11.04
CA LEU A 175 -1.49 -5.88 -10.57
C LEU A 175 -1.41 -4.40 -10.96
N ALA A 176 -2.49 -3.82 -11.51
CA ALA A 176 -2.49 -2.47 -12.06
C ALA A 176 -2.32 -1.35 -11.01
N PRO A 177 -2.96 -1.41 -9.82
CA PRO A 177 -2.72 -0.40 -8.79
C PRO A 177 -1.29 -0.45 -8.25
N ALA A 178 -0.78 0.69 -7.78
CA ALA A 178 0.57 0.78 -7.21
C ALA A 178 0.76 -0.04 -5.93
N ASP A 179 -0.31 -0.28 -5.18
CA ASP A 179 -0.35 -1.12 -3.99
C ASP A 179 -1.49 -2.13 -4.11
N PRO A 180 -1.31 -3.24 -4.87
CA PRO A 180 -2.36 -4.23 -5.08
C PRO A 180 -2.63 -4.98 -3.77
N SER A 181 -3.89 -5.26 -3.48
CA SER A 181 -4.30 -5.97 -2.26
C SER A 181 -3.87 -7.45 -2.30
N SER A 182 -4.02 -8.13 -1.17
CA SER A 182 -3.79 -9.59 -1.12
C SER A 182 -4.72 -10.38 -2.03
N VAL A 183 -5.94 -9.88 -2.27
CA VAL A 183 -6.93 -10.50 -3.17
C VAL A 183 -6.43 -10.38 -4.61
N ASP A 184 -6.00 -9.19 -5.00
CA ASP A 184 -5.57 -8.93 -6.38
C ASP A 184 -4.33 -9.74 -6.74
N ARG A 185 -3.37 -9.86 -5.80
CA ARG A 185 -2.21 -10.74 -5.99
C ARG A 185 -2.61 -12.21 -6.19
N ARG A 186 -3.66 -12.69 -5.51
CA ARG A 186 -4.18 -14.06 -5.72
C ARG A 186 -4.87 -14.21 -7.08
N VAL A 187 -5.60 -13.19 -7.53
CA VAL A 187 -6.21 -13.15 -8.87
C VAL A 187 -5.11 -13.19 -9.94
N ALA A 188 -4.06 -12.37 -9.77
CA ALA A 188 -2.91 -12.34 -10.68
C ALA A 188 -2.17 -13.68 -10.74
N ALA A 189 -1.98 -14.35 -9.60
CA ALA A 189 -1.36 -15.66 -9.54
C ALA A 189 -2.21 -16.72 -10.26
N SER A 190 -3.53 -16.73 -10.02
CA SER A 190 -4.48 -17.63 -10.69
C SER A 190 -4.46 -17.42 -12.21
N ALA A 191 -4.47 -16.16 -12.66
CA ALA A 191 -4.39 -15.82 -14.08
C ALA A 191 -3.05 -16.23 -14.70
N SER A 192 -1.94 -16.06 -13.98
CA SER A 192 -0.62 -16.50 -14.44
C SER A 192 -0.55 -18.03 -14.61
N ALA A 193 -1.15 -18.78 -13.67
CA ALA A 193 -1.26 -20.23 -13.79
C ALA A 193 -2.12 -20.65 -15.00
N LEU A 194 -3.22 -19.94 -15.24
CA LEU A 194 -4.07 -20.17 -16.41
C LEU A 194 -3.33 -19.88 -17.73
N ALA A 195 -2.54 -18.80 -17.79
CA ALA A 195 -1.70 -18.48 -18.94
C ALA A 195 -0.65 -19.57 -19.20
N ALA A 196 0.00 -20.09 -18.15
CA ALA A 196 0.94 -21.21 -18.28
C ALA A 196 0.27 -22.48 -18.84
N LYS A 197 -0.93 -22.82 -18.33
CA LYS A 197 -1.73 -23.94 -18.85
C LYS A 197 -2.08 -23.74 -20.32
N ALA A 198 -2.54 -22.56 -20.71
CA ALA A 198 -2.89 -22.25 -22.09
C ALA A 198 -1.69 -22.37 -23.03
N ARG A 199 -0.50 -21.91 -22.63
CA ARG A 199 0.74 -22.08 -23.42
C ARG A 199 1.08 -23.56 -23.65
N PHE A 200 0.90 -24.40 -22.63
CA PHE A 200 1.10 -25.84 -22.77
C PHE A 200 0.10 -26.49 -23.73
N GLU A 201 -1.18 -26.08 -23.70
CA GLU A 201 -2.19 -26.56 -24.66
C GLU A 201 -1.89 -26.12 -26.10
N ILE A 202 -1.44 -24.87 -26.30
CA ILE A 202 -1.03 -24.37 -27.63
C ILE A 202 0.13 -25.22 -28.18
N ALA A 203 1.15 -25.50 -27.34
CA ALA A 203 2.30 -26.30 -27.75
C ALA A 203 1.91 -27.74 -28.15
N GLN A 204 0.97 -28.36 -27.43
CA GLN A 204 0.47 -29.71 -27.78
C GLN A 204 -0.33 -29.75 -29.08
N ARG A 205 -1.02 -28.67 -29.43
CA ARG A 205 -1.79 -28.59 -30.69
C ARG A 205 -0.92 -28.31 -31.90
N ALA A 206 0.26 -27.72 -31.67
CA ALA A 206 1.23 -27.39 -32.71
C ALA A 206 2.22 -28.54 -33.00
N ALA A 207 2.25 -29.57 -32.15
CA ALA A 207 3.06 -30.77 -32.29
C ALA A 207 2.31 -31.85 -33.08
#